data_AF-A0A2V7DQS2-F1
#
_entry.id   AF-A0A2V7DQS2-F1
#
_cell.length_a   1.000
_cell.length_b   1.000
_cell.length_c   1.000
_cell.angle_alpha   90.00
_cell.angle_beta   90.00
_cell.angle_gamma   90.00
#
_symmetry.space_group_name_H-M   'P 1'
#
loop_
_entity.id
_entity.type
_entity.pdbx_description
1 polymer ?
#
loop_
_entity_poly.entity_id
_entity_poly.type
_entity_poly.pdbx_seq_one_letter_code
_entity_poly.pdbx_strand_id
1 'polypeptide(L)' 'MDARPDPDALLVRVQEEEARRRRGKLKVFFGAAAGVGKTYAMLEAAREQRDDGVDVVVGFVETHGRVETEALLQ' A
#
# COMPACT_ATOMS: atom_id res chain seq x y z
N MET A 1 -18.18 35.91 -16.39
CA MET A 1 -18.49 35.92 -14.95
C MET A 1 -18.24 34.51 -14.45
N ASP A 2 -17.15 34.29 -13.71
CA ASP A 2 -16.93 33.01 -13.04
C ASP A 2 -18.08 32.78 -12.06
N ALA A 3 -18.91 31.78 -12.35
CA ALA A 3 -19.95 31.38 -11.42
C ALA A 3 -19.25 30.78 -10.20
N ARG A 4 -19.40 31.46 -9.04
CA ARG A 4 -18.89 30.95 -7.77
C ARG A 4 -19.46 29.54 -7.59
N PRO A 5 -18.61 28.51 -7.42
CA PRO A 5 -19.08 27.16 -7.22
C PRO A 5 -19.96 27.09 -5.97
N ASP A 6 -21.03 26.29 -6.07
CA ASP A 6 -21.94 26.02 -4.96
C ASP A 6 -21.17 25.42 -3.77
N PRO A 7 -21.19 26.07 -2.58
CA PRO A 7 -20.51 25.56 -1.38
C PRO A 7 -20.89 24.13 -1.01
N ASP A 8 -22.16 23.75 -1.19
CA ASP A 8 -22.62 22.40 -0.85
C ASP A 8 -22.02 21.36 -1.79
N ALA A 9 -21.95 21.67 -3.09
CA ALA A 9 -21.28 20.82 -4.07
C ALA A 9 -19.78 20.65 -3.79
N LEU A 10 -19.10 21.67 -3.24
CA LEU A 10 -17.70 21.56 -2.81
C LEU A 10 -17.56 20.65 -1.59
N LEU A 11 -18.44 20.80 -0.61
CA LEU A 11 -18.44 19.98 0.60
C LEU A 11 -18.62 18.49 0.28
N VAL A 12 -19.56 18.16 -0.61
CA VAL A 12 -19.79 16.78 -1.07
C VAL A 12 -18.52 16.18 -1.68
N ARG A 13 -17.80 16.93 -2.53
CA ARG A 13 -16.55 16.45 -3.14
C ARG A 13 -15.47 16.14 -2.11
N VAL A 14 -15.29 17.01 -1.12
CA VAL A 14 -14.32 16.77 -0.03
C VAL A 14 -14.69 15.52 0.75
N GLN A 15 -15.97 15.34 1.09
CA GLN A 15 -16.45 14.15 1.80
C GLN A 15 -16.24 12.87 0.98
N GLU A 16 -16.51 12.90 -0.33
CA GLU A 16 -16.26 11.77 -1.23
C GLU A 16 -14.77 11.43 -1.33
N GLU A 17 -13.90 12.44 -1.42
CA GLU A 17 -12.44 12.24 -1.43
C GLU A 17 -11.95 11.63 -0.11
N GLU A 18 -12.42 12.15 1.02
CA GLU A 18 -12.09 11.57 2.32
C GLU A 18 -12.57 10.12 2.43
N ALA A 19 -13.80 9.83 2.02
CA ALA A 19 -14.33 8.47 2.01
C ALA A 19 -13.48 7.53 1.14
N ARG A 20 -13.04 7.99 -0.03
CA ARG A 20 -12.12 7.24 -0.91
C ARG A 20 -10.74 7.02 -0.27
N ARG A 21 -10.22 8.01 0.46
CA ARG A 21 -8.93 7.91 1.17
C ARG A 21 -8.97 6.95 2.34
N ARG A 22 -10.12 6.83 3.02
CA ARG A 22 -10.34 5.88 4.13
C ARG A 22 -10.41 4.41 3.66
N ARG A 23 -10.67 4.17 2.36
CA ARG A 23 -10.70 2.81 1.82
C ARG A 23 -9.29 2.23 1.77
N GLY A 24 -9.14 0.98 2.22
CA GLY A 24 -7.92 0.21 2.05
C GLY A 24 -7.48 0.13 0.58
N LYS A 25 -6.17 0.13 0.36
CA LYS A 25 -5.56 0.01 -0.98
C LYS A 25 -4.90 -1.36 -1.10
N LEU A 26 -5.12 -2.05 -2.22
CA LEU A 26 -4.40 -3.26 -2.57
C LEU A 26 -3.22 -2.90 -3.47
N LYS A 27 -1.99 -3.13 -3.00
CA LYS A 27 -0.77 -3.03 -3.81
C LYS A 27 -0.38 -4.43 -4.28
N VAL A 28 -0.24 -4.63 -5.58
CA VAL A 28 0.15 -5.91 -6.17
C VAL A 28 1.53 -5.80 -6.80
N PHE A 29 2.43 -6.70 -6.41
CA PHE A 29 3.79 -6.78 -6.97
C PHE A 29 3.80 -7.82 -8.09
N PHE A 30 3.93 -7.35 -9.34
CA PHE A 30 3.95 -8.20 -10.53
C PHE A 30 5.38 -8.53 -10.97
N GLY A 31 5.56 -9.63 -11.72
CA GLY A 31 6.85 -10.04 -12.22
C GLY A 31 6.74 -11.15 -13.26
N ALA A 32 7.51 -11.02 -14.34
CA ALA A 32 7.37 -11.81 -15.57
C ALA A 32 7.96 -13.23 -15.50
N ALA A 33 8.61 -13.61 -14.41
CA ALA A 33 9.17 -14.95 -14.22
C ALA A 33 9.13 -15.41 -12.74
N ALA A 34 9.40 -16.70 -12.54
CA ALA A 34 9.59 -17.28 -11.21
C ALA A 34 10.92 -16.78 -10.61
N GLY A 35 10.94 -16.53 -9.29
CA GLY A 35 12.16 -16.10 -8.60
C GLY A 35 12.60 -14.65 -8.84
N VAL A 36 11.86 -13.85 -9.62
CA VAL A 36 12.20 -12.43 -9.92
C VAL A 36 12.10 -11.46 -8.72
N GLY A 37 11.87 -11.96 -7.51
CA GLY A 37 11.90 -11.13 -6.30
C GLY A 37 10.58 -10.46 -5.92
N LYS A 38 9.42 -10.89 -6.43
CA LYS A 38 8.11 -10.31 -6.05
C LYS A 38 7.88 -10.28 -4.53
N THR A 39 8.13 -11.41 -3.85
CA THR A 39 7.99 -11.51 -2.39
C THR A 39 9.02 -10.65 -1.66
N TYR A 40 10.26 -10.59 -2.16
CA TYR A 40 11.31 -9.75 -1.59
C TYR A 40 10.92 -8.26 -1.65
N ALA A 41 10.56 -7.76 -2.84
CA ALA A 41 10.13 -6.37 -3.03
C ALA A 41 8.87 -6.03 -2.21
N MET A 42 7.96 -6.98 -2.04
CA MET A 42 6.79 -6.82 -1.18
C MET A 42 7.19 -6.62 0.30
N LEU A 43 8.12 -7.44 0.81
CA LEU A 43 8.59 -7.33 2.20
C LEU A 43 9.46 -6.10 2.42
N GLU A 44 10.27 -5.68 1.44
CA GLU A 44 11.05 -4.46 1.48
C GLU A 44 10.14 -3.22 1.63
N ALA A 45 9.09 -3.12 0.80
CA ALA A 45 8.09 -2.06 0.92
C ALA A 45 7.25 -2.14 2.23
N ALA A 46 7.18 -3.32 2.86
CA ALA A 46 6.54 -3.48 4.15
C ALA A 46 7.46 -2.97 5.29
N ARG A 47 8.78 -3.18 5.19
CA ARG A 47 9.77 -2.61 6.11
C ARG A 47 9.81 -1.09 6.03
N GLU A 48 9.83 -0.52 4.81
CA GLU A 48 9.76 0.94 4.65
C GLU A 48 8.53 1.53 5.36
N GLN A 49 7.35 0.92 5.18
CA GLN A 49 6.14 1.38 5.88
C GLN A 49 6.25 1.24 7.41
N ARG A 50 6.85 0.16 7.90
CA ARG A 50 7.09 -0.04 9.33
C ARG A 50 8.06 1.02 9.87
N ASP A 51 9.12 1.33 9.12
CA ASP A 51 10.09 2.37 9.47
C ASP A 51 9.46 3.77 9.47
N ASP A 52 8.45 4.00 8.61
CA ASP A 52 7.58 5.18 8.61
C ASP A 52 6.54 5.19 9.75
N GLY A 53 6.55 4.18 10.64
CA GLY A 53 5.66 4.10 11.80
C GLY A 53 4.26 3.54 11.51
N VAL A 54 4.05 2.93 10.35
CA VAL A 54 2.81 2.21 10.05
C VAL A 54 2.80 0.87 10.80
N ASP A 55 1.67 0.52 11.41
CA ASP A 55 1.47 -0.80 12.00
C ASP A 55 1.31 -1.85 10.89
N VAL A 56 2.35 -2.67 10.70
CA VAL A 56 2.45 -3.66 9.63
C VAL A 56 2.38 -5.06 10.20
N VAL A 57 1.42 -5.84 9.71
CA VAL A 57 1.23 -7.25 10.08
C VAL A 57 1.40 -8.14 8.85
N VAL A 58 2.13 -9.24 9.01
CA VAL A 58 2.25 -10.29 7.98
C VAL A 58 1.20 -11.37 8.26
N GLY A 59 0.19 -11.48 7.40
CA GLY A 59 -0.81 -12.53 7.51
C GLY A 59 -0.34 -13.90 6.99
N PHE A 60 0.45 -13.90 5.92
CA PHE A 60 1.06 -15.10 5.35
C PHE A 60 2.27 -14.72 4.49
N VAL A 61 3.32 -15.53 4.54
CA VAL A 61 4.50 -15.39 3.70
C VAL A 61 5.13 -16.77 3.47
N GLU A 62 5.57 -17.02 2.24
CA GLU A 62 6.33 -18.22 1.89
C GLU A 62 7.67 -17.81 1.26
N THR A 63 8.76 -18.00 2.01
CA THR A 63 10.11 -17.57 1.61
C THR A 63 10.80 -18.57 0.70
N HIS A 64 10.31 -19.81 0.65
CA HIS A 64 10.94 -20.92 -0.08
C HIS A 64 12.41 -21.14 0.34
N GLY A 65 12.76 -20.88 1.60
CA GLY A 65 14.12 -21.07 2.14
C GLY A 65 15.14 -19.99 1.71
N ARG A 66 14.68 -18.87 1.15
CA ARG A 66 15.56 -17.77 0.75
C ARG A 66 15.93 -16.91 1.96
N VAL A 67 17.14 -17.11 2.47
CA VAL A 67 17.68 -16.44 3.68
C VAL A 67 17.53 -14.92 3.63
N GLU A 68 17.86 -14.28 2.50
CA GLU A 68 17.73 -12.82 2.36
C GLU A 68 16.28 -12.35 2.45
N THR A 69 15.31 -13.16 1.99
CA THR A 69 13.88 -12.84 2.08
C THR A 69 13.38 -13.05 3.52
N GLU A 70 13.86 -14.09 4.21
CA GLU A 70 13.54 -14.34 5.62
C GLU A 70 14.06 -13.23 6.54
N ALA A 71 15.23 -12.67 6.24
CA ALA A 71 15.79 -11.56 6.99
C ALA A 71 14.91 -10.29 6.95
N LEU A 72 14.00 -10.17 5.97
CA LEU A 72 13.05 -9.04 5.90
C LEU A 72 11.86 -9.18 6.85
N LEU A 73 11.68 -10.34 7.49
CA LEU A 73 10.60 -10.59 8.47
C LEU A 73 10.95 -10.19 9.90
N GLN A 74 12.21 -9.84 10.16
CA GLN A 74 12.68 -9.29 11.43
C GLN A 74 12.49 -7.76 11.45
#